data_AF-A0A7L1E4R5-F1
#
_entry.id   AF-A0A7L1E4R5-F1
#
_cell.length_a   1.000
_cell.length_b   1.000
_cell.length_c   1.000
_cell.angle_alpha   90.00
_cell.angle_beta   90.00
_cell.angle_gamma   90.00
#
_symmetry.space_group_name_H-M   'P 1'
#
loop_
_entity.id
_entity.type
_entity.pdbx_description
1 polymer ?
#
loop_
_entity_poly.entity_id
_entity_poly.type
_entity_poly.pdbx_seq_one_letter_code
_entity_poly.pdbx_strand_id
1 'polypeptide(L)'
;HVPLLPPQNVTLLSKDFAMILAWAPGEGSPPDVTYTVRYESQDRLDKWKKVPHCRNIPRAFCNLTCALPNLYVKVRARVKALWGRSQSPWVKSQFKDYYSDVELAPPVLSLSLRDDSILVRASFPLPTCVESLTWKYDLNLWEAGSQDKKKYEGYFRKDTVTINTTALRGNYCFSARALFESISLKHSEFSQPVCVLLNHRG
;
A
#
# COMPACT_ATOMS: atom_id res chain seq x y z
N HIS A 1 -10.21 -41.48 -2.80
CA HIS A 1 -10.36 -40.07 -2.36
C HIS A 1 -9.40 -39.22 -3.19
N VAL A 2 -9.89 -38.22 -3.92
CA VAL A 2 -9.01 -37.27 -4.63
C VAL A 2 -8.32 -36.39 -3.57
N PRO A 3 -6.98 -36.35 -3.52
CA PRO A 3 -6.27 -35.52 -2.56
C PRO A 3 -6.44 -34.04 -2.91
N LEU A 4 -6.70 -33.21 -1.90
CA LEU A 4 -6.79 -31.76 -2.08
C LEU A 4 -5.38 -31.18 -2.24
N LEU A 5 -5.07 -30.70 -3.44
CA LEU A 5 -3.76 -30.12 -3.75
C LEU A 5 -3.52 -28.80 -3.00
N PRO A 6 -2.27 -28.50 -2.62
CA PRO A 6 -1.93 -27.29 -1.90
C PRO A 6 -2.10 -26.03 -2.76
N PRO A 7 -2.35 -24.86 -2.14
CA PRO A 7 -2.32 -23.57 -2.82
C PRO A 7 -0.98 -23.31 -3.52
N GLN A 8 -1.01 -22.64 -4.66
CA GLN A 8 0.15 -22.31 -5.47
C GLN A 8 0.46 -20.81 -5.41
N ASN A 9 1.67 -20.41 -5.84
CA ASN A 9 2.07 -18.99 -5.93
C ASN A 9 1.85 -18.17 -4.65
N VAL A 10 2.07 -18.79 -3.49
CA VAL A 10 1.81 -18.18 -2.18
C VAL A 10 2.80 -17.04 -1.93
N THR A 11 2.31 -15.81 -2.02
CA THR A 11 3.13 -14.60 -1.97
C THR A 11 2.63 -13.65 -0.89
N LEU A 12 3.54 -13.15 -0.08
CA LEU A 12 3.27 -12.11 0.91
C LEU A 12 3.66 -10.75 0.32
N LEU A 13 2.66 -9.92 0.07
CA LEU A 13 2.79 -8.60 -0.52
C LEU A 13 2.83 -7.53 0.58
N SER A 14 3.69 -6.53 0.42
CA SER A 14 3.75 -5.34 1.27
C SER A 14 3.56 -4.13 0.37
N LYS A 15 2.34 -3.57 0.34
CA LYS A 15 1.98 -2.45 -0.54
C LYS A 15 1.17 -1.45 0.25
N ASP A 16 1.52 -0.17 0.17
CA ASP A 16 0.82 0.92 0.86
C ASP A 16 0.67 0.67 2.38
N PHE A 17 1.71 0.07 2.97
CA PHE A 17 1.73 -0.40 4.35
C PHE A 17 0.64 -1.44 4.69
N ALA A 18 -0.02 -2.02 3.70
CA ALA A 18 -0.83 -3.21 3.85
C ALA A 18 0.01 -4.47 3.64
N MET A 19 -0.20 -5.46 4.50
CA MET A 19 0.40 -6.78 4.41
C MET A 19 -0.66 -7.78 3.95
N ILE A 20 -0.53 -8.29 2.74
CA ILE A 20 -1.56 -9.13 2.10
C ILE A 20 -0.92 -10.44 1.63
N LEU A 21 -1.41 -11.56 2.15
CA LEU A 21 -1.08 -12.87 1.60
C LEU A 21 -2.02 -13.17 0.42
N ALA A 22 -1.46 -13.52 -0.73
CA ALA A 22 -2.20 -13.94 -1.91
C ALA A 22 -1.70 -15.30 -2.41
N TRP A 23 -2.57 -16.07 -3.06
CA TRP A 23 -2.25 -17.37 -3.63
C TRP A 23 -3.16 -17.71 -4.81
N ALA A 24 -2.77 -18.69 -5.60
CA ALA A 24 -3.63 -19.37 -6.54
C ALA A 24 -4.20 -20.66 -5.91
N PRO A 25 -5.43 -21.09 -6.28
CA PRO A 25 -5.93 -22.41 -5.92
C PRO A 25 -4.98 -23.52 -6.41
N GLY A 26 -4.98 -24.66 -5.71
CA GLY A 26 -4.32 -25.86 -6.25
C GLY A 26 -5.04 -26.36 -7.49
N GLU A 27 -4.33 -27.02 -8.39
CA GLU A 27 -4.94 -27.61 -9.59
C GLU A 27 -6.11 -28.55 -9.23
N GLY A 28 -7.21 -28.47 -9.97
CA GLY A 28 -8.42 -29.24 -9.69
C GLY A 28 -9.13 -28.88 -8.39
N SER A 29 -8.82 -27.74 -7.76
CA SER A 29 -9.54 -27.28 -6.55
C SER A 29 -11.04 -27.12 -6.83
N PRO A 30 -11.92 -27.69 -5.98
CA PRO A 30 -13.36 -27.50 -6.10
C PRO A 30 -13.78 -26.03 -5.93
N PRO A 31 -14.93 -25.61 -6.51
CA PRO A 31 -15.43 -24.23 -6.40
C PRO A 31 -15.72 -23.76 -4.97
N ASP A 32 -16.06 -24.69 -4.07
CA ASP A 32 -16.40 -24.45 -2.66
C ASP A 32 -15.20 -24.64 -1.71
N VAL A 33 -13.98 -24.72 -2.25
CA VAL A 33 -12.76 -24.76 -1.45
C VAL A 33 -12.64 -23.51 -0.57
N THR A 34 -12.22 -23.70 0.68
CA THR A 34 -11.94 -22.60 1.60
C THR A 34 -10.49 -22.64 2.06
N TYR A 35 -10.00 -21.51 2.58
CA TYR A 35 -8.61 -21.36 2.97
C TYR A 35 -8.50 -20.92 4.42
N THR A 36 -7.46 -21.40 5.10
CA THR A 36 -7.08 -20.91 6.42
C THR A 36 -5.67 -20.38 6.38
N VAL A 37 -5.47 -19.17 6.94
CA VAL A 37 -4.18 -18.50 7.01
C VAL A 37 -3.64 -18.45 8.45
N ARG A 38 -2.32 -18.58 8.58
CA ARG A 38 -1.57 -18.29 9.81
C ARG A 38 -0.32 -17.50 9.47
N TYR A 39 0.25 -16.82 10.46
CA TYR A 39 1.53 -16.14 10.31
C TYR A 39 2.47 -16.47 11.46
N GLU A 40 3.75 -16.26 11.25
CA GLU A 40 4.77 -16.22 12.30
C GLU A 40 5.74 -15.08 12.03
N SER A 41 6.44 -14.67 13.07
CA SER A 41 7.48 -13.65 13.01
C SER A 41 8.86 -14.28 13.16
N GLN A 42 9.89 -13.65 12.60
CA GLN A 42 11.25 -14.19 12.60
C GLN A 42 11.82 -14.36 14.02
N ASP A 43 11.41 -13.53 14.98
CA ASP A 43 11.76 -13.63 16.40
C ASP A 43 11.07 -14.81 17.13
N ARG A 44 10.04 -15.42 16.51
CA ARG A 44 9.21 -16.48 17.09
C ARG A 44 8.92 -17.58 16.06
N LEU A 45 9.98 -18.16 15.50
CA LEU A 45 9.86 -19.27 14.56
C LEU A 45 9.05 -20.43 15.14
N ASP A 46 8.25 -21.06 14.28
CA ASP A 46 7.35 -22.17 14.54
C ASP A 46 6.20 -21.87 15.52
N LYS A 47 6.09 -20.64 16.04
CA LYS A 47 4.97 -20.15 16.85
C LYS A 47 3.88 -19.52 15.97
N TRP A 48 3.23 -20.35 15.15
CA TRP A 48 2.19 -19.93 14.21
C TRP A 48 0.94 -19.32 14.90
N LYS A 49 0.72 -18.03 14.69
CA LYS A 49 -0.44 -17.28 15.16
C LYS A 49 -1.63 -17.41 14.21
N LYS A 50 -2.83 -17.45 14.79
CA LYS A 50 -4.10 -17.50 14.05
C LYS A 50 -4.46 -16.10 13.55
N VAL A 51 -5.12 -16.04 12.39
CA VAL A 51 -5.71 -14.82 11.83
C VAL A 51 -7.22 -15.06 11.74
N PRO A 52 -8.00 -14.66 12.76
CA PRO A 52 -9.39 -15.10 12.90
C PRO A 52 -10.27 -14.82 11.67
N HIS A 53 -10.14 -13.64 11.07
CA HIS A 53 -10.90 -13.22 9.87
C HIS A 53 -10.43 -13.89 8.57
N CYS A 54 -9.39 -14.72 8.65
CA CYS A 54 -8.87 -15.52 7.53
C CYS A 54 -8.94 -17.03 7.82
N ARG A 55 -9.90 -17.45 8.63
CA ARG A 55 -10.25 -18.86 8.82
C ARG A 55 -11.41 -19.22 7.88
N ASN A 56 -11.23 -20.30 7.12
CA ASN A 56 -12.23 -20.86 6.19
C ASN A 56 -12.83 -19.81 5.24
N ILE A 57 -11.98 -19.02 4.59
CA ILE A 57 -12.40 -17.98 3.64
C ILE A 57 -12.43 -18.53 2.21
N PRO A 58 -13.39 -18.15 1.34
CA PRO A 58 -13.46 -18.62 -0.04
C PRO A 58 -12.50 -17.86 -0.98
N ARG A 59 -12.14 -16.63 -0.61
CA ARG A 59 -11.24 -15.77 -1.38
C ARG A 59 -9.80 -16.25 -1.32
N ALA A 60 -9.05 -16.05 -2.41
CA ALA A 60 -7.66 -16.46 -2.56
C ALA A 60 -6.63 -15.44 -2.04
N PHE A 61 -7.05 -14.60 -1.07
CA PHE A 61 -6.19 -13.63 -0.40
C PHE A 61 -6.65 -13.37 1.03
N CYS A 62 -5.73 -12.94 1.87
CA CYS A 62 -5.99 -12.56 3.25
C CYS A 62 -5.20 -11.30 3.61
N ASN A 63 -5.90 -10.29 4.10
CA ASN A 63 -5.28 -9.10 4.65
C ASN A 63 -4.77 -9.40 6.08
N LEU A 64 -3.46 -9.33 6.29
CA LEU A 64 -2.77 -9.51 7.57
C LEU A 64 -2.47 -8.18 8.26
N THR A 65 -2.78 -7.05 7.60
CA THR A 65 -2.61 -5.71 8.14
C THR A 65 -3.31 -5.59 9.49
N CYS A 66 -2.62 -4.98 10.46
CA CYS A 66 -3.04 -4.83 11.85
C CYS A 66 -3.25 -6.14 12.65
N ALA A 67 -3.10 -7.32 12.05
CA ALA A 67 -2.99 -8.58 12.79
C ALA A 67 -1.55 -8.85 13.28
N LEU A 68 -0.58 -8.15 12.70
CA LEU A 68 0.83 -8.19 13.05
C LEU A 68 1.10 -7.33 14.30
N PRO A 69 2.11 -7.69 15.12
CA PRO A 69 2.34 -7.02 16.41
C PRO A 69 2.77 -5.55 16.31
N ASN A 70 3.52 -5.18 15.27
CA ASN A 70 3.94 -3.81 14.95
C ASN A 70 4.57 -3.80 13.54
N LEU A 71 5.08 -2.63 13.12
CA LEU A 71 5.75 -2.42 11.83
C LEU A 71 7.19 -2.96 11.77
N TYR A 72 7.89 -3.06 12.89
CA TYR A 72 9.30 -3.45 12.98
C TYR A 72 9.45 -4.96 13.09
N VAL A 73 8.71 -5.70 12.26
CA VAL A 73 8.67 -7.15 12.28
C VAL A 73 8.90 -7.73 10.88
N LYS A 74 9.73 -8.76 10.84
CA LYS A 74 9.85 -9.64 9.67
C LYS A 74 8.96 -10.86 9.85
N VAL A 75 8.03 -11.07 8.93
CA VAL A 75 7.00 -12.11 9.03
C VAL A 75 6.93 -12.96 7.78
N ARG A 76 6.45 -14.19 7.93
CA ARG A 76 5.94 -14.98 6.81
C ARG A 76 4.57 -15.52 7.17
N ALA A 77 3.78 -15.82 6.16
CA ALA A 77 2.47 -16.43 6.35
C ALA A 77 2.42 -17.79 5.68
N ARG A 78 1.42 -18.58 6.07
CA ARG A 78 1.13 -19.87 5.45
C ARG A 78 -0.36 -20.02 5.23
N VAL A 79 -0.70 -20.75 4.19
CA VAL A 79 -2.08 -21.05 3.82
C VAL A 79 -2.23 -22.54 3.53
N LYS A 80 -3.42 -23.07 3.81
CA LYS A 80 -3.85 -24.38 3.34
C LYS A 80 -5.28 -24.31 2.82
N ALA A 81 -5.61 -25.22 1.92
CA ALA A 81 -6.96 -25.44 1.42
C ALA A 81 -7.71 -26.44 2.31
N LEU A 82 -9.03 -26.26 2.40
CA LEU A 82 -9.98 -27.13 3.09
C LEU A 82 -11.18 -27.37 2.19
N TRP A 83 -11.62 -28.63 2.11
CA TRP A 83 -12.81 -29.01 1.37
C TRP A 83 -13.47 -30.22 2.04
N GLY A 84 -14.68 -30.04 2.58
CA GLY A 84 -15.32 -31.03 3.44
C GLY A 84 -14.42 -31.42 4.62
N ARG A 85 -14.02 -32.70 4.68
CA ARG A 85 -13.07 -33.23 5.68
C ARG A 85 -11.61 -33.24 5.19
N SER A 86 -11.38 -32.98 3.90
CA SER A 86 -10.05 -32.96 3.28
C SER A 86 -9.31 -31.66 3.55
N GLN A 87 -7.99 -31.75 3.72
CA GLN A 87 -7.13 -30.60 3.95
C GLN A 87 -5.83 -30.77 3.17
N SER A 88 -5.35 -29.70 2.55
CA SER A 88 -4.04 -29.73 1.90
C SER A 88 -2.90 -29.57 2.93
N PRO A 89 -1.65 -29.91 2.57
CA PRO A 89 -0.48 -29.42 3.27
C PRO A 89 -0.46 -27.89 3.35
N TRP A 90 0.25 -27.36 4.34
CA TRP A 90 0.52 -25.93 4.46
C TRP A 90 1.59 -25.50 3.46
N VAL A 91 1.37 -24.36 2.80
CA VAL A 91 2.37 -23.70 1.96
C VAL A 91 2.74 -22.38 2.59
N LYS A 92 4.04 -22.14 2.75
CA LYS A 92 4.61 -20.93 3.36
C LYS A 92 4.97 -19.93 2.27
N SER A 93 4.75 -18.65 2.54
CA SER A 93 5.36 -17.56 1.78
C SER A 93 6.84 -17.42 2.15
N GLN A 94 7.56 -16.63 1.35
CA GLN A 94 8.82 -16.05 1.79
C GLN A 94 8.59 -15.06 2.94
N PHE A 95 9.66 -14.76 3.68
CA PHE A 95 9.65 -13.69 4.67
C PHE A 95 9.58 -12.32 4.01
N LYS A 96 8.95 -11.38 4.71
CA LYS A 96 8.80 -9.98 4.31
C LYS A 96 9.01 -9.11 5.54
N ASP A 97 9.88 -8.12 5.43
CA ASP A 97 10.08 -7.09 6.45
C ASP A 97 9.00 -6.02 6.28
N TYR A 98 8.14 -5.85 7.29
CA TYR A 98 6.99 -4.95 7.13
C TYR A 98 7.44 -3.49 6.95
N TYR A 99 8.42 -3.03 7.74
CA TYR A 99 8.94 -1.67 7.61
C TYR A 99 9.73 -1.48 6.31
N SER A 100 10.58 -2.43 5.94
CA SER A 100 11.62 -2.22 4.91
C SER A 100 11.25 -2.74 3.54
N ASP A 101 10.31 -3.67 3.39
CA ASP A 101 9.94 -4.25 2.08
C ASP A 101 8.68 -3.61 1.48
N VAL A 102 8.16 -2.53 2.09
CA VAL A 102 6.96 -1.83 1.59
C VAL A 102 7.17 -1.25 0.20
N GLU A 103 6.21 -1.49 -0.69
CA GLU A 103 6.08 -0.83 -1.99
C GLU A 103 5.07 0.32 -1.86
N LEU A 104 5.44 1.53 -2.25
CA LEU A 104 4.61 2.72 -2.12
C LEU A 104 3.83 2.99 -3.40
N ALA A 105 2.53 3.22 -3.29
CA ALA A 105 1.71 3.83 -4.33
C ALA A 105 1.84 5.36 -4.28
N PRO A 106 1.52 6.05 -5.39
CA PRO A 106 1.46 7.50 -5.37
C PRO A 106 0.41 8.03 -4.38
N PRO A 107 0.67 9.15 -3.69
CA PRO A 107 -0.31 9.78 -2.83
C PRO A 107 -1.45 10.39 -3.65
N VAL A 108 -2.62 10.49 -3.05
CA VAL A 108 -3.76 11.23 -3.58
C VAL A 108 -3.60 12.70 -3.21
N LEU A 109 -3.57 13.55 -4.24
CA LEU A 109 -3.52 15.01 -4.07
C LEU A 109 -4.90 15.60 -3.87
N SER A 110 -5.00 16.54 -2.93
CA SER A 110 -6.14 17.42 -2.73
C SER A 110 -5.66 18.86 -2.90
N LEU A 111 -6.30 19.59 -3.82
CA LEU A 111 -6.02 20.99 -4.12
C LEU A 111 -7.18 21.85 -3.61
N SER A 112 -6.87 22.89 -2.84
CA SER A 112 -7.84 23.90 -2.40
C SER A 112 -7.37 25.27 -2.86
N LEU A 113 -8.13 25.88 -3.77
CA LEU A 113 -7.93 27.26 -4.21
C LEU A 113 -8.42 28.21 -3.11
N ARG A 114 -7.63 29.24 -2.81
CA ARG A 114 -7.93 30.31 -1.84
C ARG A 114 -7.34 31.61 -2.33
N ASP A 115 -8.18 32.52 -2.80
CA ASP A 115 -7.79 33.82 -3.36
C ASP A 115 -6.60 33.66 -4.33
N ASP A 116 -5.44 34.19 -3.98
CA ASP A 116 -4.21 34.13 -4.75
C ASP A 116 -3.32 32.93 -4.45
N SER A 117 -3.85 31.86 -3.87
CA SER A 117 -3.07 30.70 -3.45
C SER A 117 -3.75 29.36 -3.70
N ILE A 118 -2.94 28.32 -3.86
CA ILE A 118 -3.38 26.92 -3.83
C ILE A 118 -2.75 26.27 -2.61
N LEU A 119 -3.59 25.64 -1.81
CA LEU A 119 -3.18 24.75 -0.74
C LEU A 119 -3.18 23.33 -1.29
N VAL A 120 -2.00 22.72 -1.32
CA VAL A 120 -1.78 21.36 -1.78
C VAL A 120 -1.59 20.46 -0.58
N ARG A 121 -2.39 19.38 -0.52
CA ARG A 121 -2.27 18.32 0.48
C ARG A 121 -2.09 16.99 -0.21
N ALA A 122 -1.10 16.22 0.24
CA ALA A 122 -0.93 14.84 -0.18
C ALA A 122 -1.49 13.90 0.90
N SER A 123 -2.30 12.95 0.48
CA SER A 123 -2.84 11.91 1.35
C SER A 123 -2.39 10.54 0.86
N PHE A 124 -2.08 9.66 1.79
CA PHE A 124 -1.65 8.29 1.50
C PHE A 124 -2.54 7.37 2.32
N PRO A 125 -3.20 6.36 1.72
CA PRO A 125 -4.09 5.47 2.43
C PRO A 125 -3.28 4.59 3.39
N LEU A 126 -3.12 5.04 4.63
CA LEU A 126 -2.44 4.29 5.67
C LEU A 126 -3.46 3.47 6.46
N PRO A 127 -3.17 2.19 6.75
CA PRO A 127 -3.95 1.42 7.71
C PRO A 127 -3.96 2.06 9.10
N THR A 128 -5.05 1.89 9.85
CA THR A 128 -5.23 2.54 11.15
C THR A 128 -4.15 2.22 12.18
N CYS A 129 -3.66 0.98 12.21
CA CYS A 129 -2.57 0.58 13.11
C CYS A 129 -1.21 1.25 12.79
N VAL A 130 -1.10 1.94 11.66
CA VAL A 130 0.11 2.64 11.21
C VAL A 130 -0.16 4.10 10.86
N GLU A 131 -1.28 4.66 11.33
CA GLU A 131 -1.67 6.04 11.05
C GLU A 131 -0.68 7.08 11.57
N SER A 132 0.06 6.74 12.64
CA SER A 132 1.11 7.57 13.23
C SER A 132 2.41 7.59 12.44
N LEU A 133 2.52 6.78 11.39
CA LEU A 133 3.71 6.72 10.55
C LEU A 133 3.95 8.06 9.84
N THR A 134 5.15 8.60 10.03
CA THR A 134 5.62 9.78 9.33
C THR A 134 6.17 9.37 7.96
N TRP A 135 5.69 10.04 6.91
CA TRP A 135 6.22 9.93 5.55
C TRP A 135 6.27 11.34 4.94
N LYS A 136 7.08 11.48 3.89
CA LYS A 136 7.28 12.75 3.17
C LYS A 136 6.74 12.66 1.75
N TYR A 137 6.58 13.76 1.06
CA TYR A 137 6.24 13.77 -0.36
C TYR A 137 6.99 14.83 -1.13
N ASP A 138 7.22 14.53 -2.41
CA ASP A 138 7.63 15.51 -3.39
C ASP A 138 6.43 15.88 -4.25
N LEU A 139 6.39 17.13 -4.69
CA LEU A 139 5.35 17.71 -5.53
C LEU A 139 5.98 18.38 -6.75
N ASN A 140 5.41 18.10 -7.92
CA ASN A 140 5.69 18.83 -9.15
C ASN A 140 4.52 19.76 -9.46
N LEU A 141 4.84 20.94 -9.99
CA LEU A 141 3.91 21.92 -10.56
C LEU A 141 4.42 22.34 -11.94
N TRP A 142 3.54 22.35 -12.94
CA TRP A 142 3.85 22.84 -14.28
C TRP A 142 2.61 23.39 -14.99
N GLU A 143 2.81 24.23 -16.00
CA GLU A 143 1.77 24.65 -16.93
C GLU A 143 1.42 23.50 -17.89
N ALA A 144 0.13 23.26 -18.14
CA ALA A 144 -0.31 22.19 -19.01
C ALA A 144 0.28 22.32 -20.42
N GLY A 145 0.94 21.27 -20.90
CA GLY A 145 1.66 21.27 -22.19
C GLY A 145 3.15 21.65 -22.08
N SER A 146 3.59 22.23 -20.97
CA SER A 146 5.01 22.47 -20.70
C SER A 146 5.70 21.21 -20.15
N GLN A 147 7.00 21.08 -20.46
CA GLN A 147 7.88 20.08 -19.83
C GLN A 147 8.61 20.63 -18.60
N ASP A 148 8.59 21.94 -18.39
CA ASP A 148 9.27 22.58 -17.27
C ASP A 148 8.46 22.40 -15.98
N LYS A 149 9.02 21.66 -15.03
CA LYS A 149 8.39 21.30 -13.76
C LYS A 149 9.11 21.96 -12.60
N LYS A 150 8.39 22.81 -11.89
CA LYS A 150 8.82 23.31 -10.58
C LYS A 150 8.64 22.21 -9.53
N LYS A 151 9.70 21.95 -8.75
CA LYS A 151 9.74 20.89 -7.73
C LYS A 151 9.67 21.47 -6.32
N TYR A 152 8.99 20.73 -5.45
CA TYR A 152 8.80 21.00 -4.03
C TYR A 152 9.07 19.68 -3.31
N GLU A 153 10.16 19.57 -2.56
CA GLU A 153 10.67 18.26 -2.09
C GLU A 153 10.63 18.12 -0.57
N GLY A 154 10.39 16.90 -0.09
CA GLY A 154 10.58 16.53 1.31
C GLY A 154 9.54 17.04 2.32
N TYR A 155 8.34 17.40 1.88
CA TYR A 155 7.28 17.88 2.77
C TYR A 155 6.68 16.74 3.60
N PHE A 156 6.48 16.93 4.90
CA PHE A 156 5.84 15.88 5.71
C PHE A 156 4.37 15.75 5.35
N ARG A 157 3.81 14.55 5.49
CA ARG A 157 2.37 14.25 5.29
C ARG A 157 1.42 15.31 5.86
N LYS A 158 1.71 15.81 7.06
CA LYS A 158 0.86 16.76 7.78
C LYS A 158 1.02 18.19 7.28
N ASP A 159 2.05 18.45 6.48
CA ASP A 159 2.34 19.77 5.94
C ASP A 159 1.45 20.02 4.72
N THR A 160 0.88 21.22 4.69
CA THR A 160 0.21 21.76 3.51
C THR A 160 1.21 22.62 2.76
N VAL A 161 1.43 22.34 1.47
CA VAL A 161 2.24 23.23 0.63
C VAL A 161 1.34 24.35 0.14
N THR A 162 1.66 25.59 0.51
CA THR A 162 0.94 26.77 0.02
C THR A 162 1.73 27.37 -1.15
N ILE A 163 1.08 27.45 -2.31
CA ILE A 163 1.68 27.97 -3.53
C ILE A 163 0.97 29.27 -3.90
N ASN A 164 1.72 30.37 -3.93
CA ASN A 164 1.24 31.63 -4.45
C ASN A 164 1.01 31.50 -5.97
N THR A 165 -0.17 31.91 -6.42
CA THR A 165 -0.63 31.83 -7.81
C THR A 165 -0.77 33.20 -8.49
N THR A 166 -0.44 34.31 -7.82
CA THR A 166 -0.60 35.67 -8.34
C THR A 166 0.09 35.87 -9.70
N ALA A 167 1.21 35.19 -9.94
CA ALA A 167 1.96 35.26 -11.21
C ALA A 167 1.59 34.15 -12.22
N LEU A 168 0.67 33.24 -11.88
CA LEU A 168 0.30 32.09 -12.71
C LEU A 168 -1.00 32.38 -13.47
N ARG A 169 -1.04 32.06 -14.76
CA ARG A 169 -2.24 32.24 -15.62
C ARG A 169 -2.42 31.03 -16.53
N GLY A 170 -3.64 30.54 -16.65
CA GLY A 170 -3.95 29.36 -17.48
C GLY A 170 -4.02 28.07 -16.67
N ASN A 171 -3.83 26.93 -17.33
CA ASN A 171 -4.06 25.62 -16.73
C ASN A 171 -2.76 25.06 -16.13
N TYR A 172 -2.75 24.78 -14.84
CA TYR A 172 -1.60 24.23 -14.14
C TYR A 172 -1.90 22.86 -13.57
N CYS A 173 -0.93 21.97 -13.69
CA CYS A 173 -1.03 20.59 -13.26
C CYS A 173 -0.06 20.28 -12.11
N PHE A 174 -0.49 19.36 -11.26
CA PHE A 174 0.21 18.93 -10.07
C PHE A 174 0.34 17.41 -10.06
N SER A 175 1.48 16.88 -9.62
CA SER A 175 1.66 15.45 -9.35
C SER A 175 2.54 15.28 -8.14
N ALA A 176 2.28 14.28 -7.30
CA ALA A 176 3.12 14.02 -6.13
C ALA A 176 3.57 12.57 -6.09
N ARG A 177 4.69 12.33 -5.41
CA ARG A 177 5.17 10.99 -5.05
C ARG A 177 5.42 10.92 -3.56
N ALA A 178 5.20 9.75 -2.98
CA ALA A 178 5.48 9.48 -1.59
C ALA A 178 6.94 9.13 -1.40
N LEU A 179 7.50 9.55 -0.27
CA LEU A 179 8.84 9.25 0.19
C LEU A 179 8.76 8.61 1.58
N PHE A 180 9.49 7.52 1.76
CA PHE A 180 9.55 6.82 3.04
C PHE A 180 10.98 6.43 3.37
N GLU A 181 11.46 6.91 4.53
CA GLU A 181 12.79 6.61 5.04
C GLU A 181 12.76 5.30 5.84
N SER A 182 13.23 4.22 5.21
CA SER A 182 13.47 2.94 5.87
C SER A 182 14.97 2.65 5.96
N ILE A 183 15.42 1.41 5.68
CA ILE A 183 16.85 1.10 5.50
C ILE A 183 17.40 1.86 4.29
N SER A 184 16.59 2.01 3.25
CA SER A 184 16.83 2.87 2.10
C SER A 184 15.66 3.83 1.90
N LEU A 185 15.94 4.95 1.23
CA LEU A 185 14.89 5.87 0.81
C LEU A 185 14.03 5.18 -0.26
N LYS A 186 12.75 5.02 0.03
CA LYS A 186 11.75 4.53 -0.92
C LYS A 186 10.98 5.68 -1.51
N HIS A 187 10.70 5.57 -2.81
CA HIS A 187 9.81 6.46 -3.51
C HIS A 187 8.71 5.67 -4.22
N SER A 188 7.51 6.25 -4.29
CA SER A 188 6.51 5.81 -5.25
C SER A 188 6.79 6.41 -6.63
N GLU A 189 6.07 5.93 -7.63
CA GLU A 189 5.85 6.71 -8.85
C GLU A 189 5.11 8.02 -8.54
N PHE A 190 5.14 8.96 -9.49
CA PHE A 190 4.31 10.16 -9.40
C PHE A 190 2.84 9.82 -9.65
N SER A 191 1.95 10.55 -8.96
CA SER A 191 0.51 10.43 -9.14
C SER A 191 0.10 10.85 -10.53
N GLN A 192 -1.08 10.41 -10.97
CA GLN A 192 -1.72 11.02 -12.13
C GLN A 192 -1.84 12.54 -11.90
N PRO A 193 -1.64 13.36 -12.96
CA PRO A 193 -1.75 14.80 -12.82
C PRO A 193 -3.15 15.25 -12.39
N VAL A 194 -3.21 16.19 -11.45
CA VAL A 194 -4.42 16.94 -11.08
C VAL A 194 -4.24 18.37 -11.56
N CYS A 195 -5.11 18.84 -12.45
CA CYS A 195 -4.97 20.16 -13.07
C CYS A 195 -6.07 21.12 -12.62
N VAL A 196 -5.73 22.41 -12.53
CA VAL A 196 -6.62 23.51 -12.15
C VAL A 196 -6.40 24.70 -13.07
N LEU A 197 -7.50 25.37 -13.42
CA LEU A 197 -7.47 26.60 -14.21
C LEU A 197 -7.31 27.82 -13.29
N LEU A 198 -6.27 28.60 -13.51
CA LEU A 198 -5.93 29.80 -12.74
C LEU A 198 -6.26 31.05 -13.56
N ASN A 199 -7.45 31.60 -13.31
CA ASN A 199 -7.94 32.83 -13.90
C ASN A 199 -8.10 33.88 -12.81
N HIS A 200 -7.08 34.72 -12.62
CA HIS A 200 -7.22 35.89 -11.77
C HIS A 200 -8.09 36.92 -12.47
N ARG A 201 -9.20 37.33 -11.84
CA ARG A 201 -9.88 38.57 -12.22
C ARG A 201 -9.00 39.70 -11.70
N GLY A 202 -8.39 40.44 -12.63
CA GLY A 202 -7.63 41.65 -12.30
C GLY A 202 -8.50 42.72 -11.66
#